data_AF-A0AAW5KBY0-F1
#
_entry.id   AF-A0AAW5KBY0-F1
#
_cell.length_a   1.000
_cell.length_b   1.000
_cell.length_c   1.000
_cell.angle_alpha   90.00
_cell.angle_beta   90.00
_cell.angle_gamma   90.00
#
_symmetry.space_group_name_H-M   'P 1'
#
loop_
_entity.id
_entity.type
_entity.pdbx_description
1 polymer ?
#
loop_
_entity_poly.entity_id
_entity_poly.type
_entity_poly.pdbx_seq_one_letter_code
_entity_poly.pdbx_strand_id
1 'polypeptide(L)'
;MNKLQGFYRLRQGGLPAVPWQTFAPDTRLEEGILWTVRSAVERGDDQNLPRLVGAPAAEAETFAQGLLGELGPGGLVVYYPYFVAEKSGVIELSPFRTVIEAVRGDLWNLATGGEHDETVVITDEDVEVMGDEGFLSPAELDELADCALRARRRFRGELGRASALYLEWSYACKSDLQKRPAGPAQLVFYELRAV
;
A
#
# COMPACT_ATOMS: atom_id res chain seq x y z
N MET A 1 -13.70 -6.33 3.00
CA MET A 1 -13.50 -5.71 1.67
C MET A 1 -12.46 -6.56 0.95
N ASN A 2 -12.66 -6.96 -0.31
CA ASN A 2 -11.64 -7.73 -1.03
C ASN A 2 -10.52 -6.81 -1.56
N LYS A 3 -9.36 -7.38 -1.89
CA LYS A 3 -8.18 -6.65 -2.38
C LYS A 3 -8.45 -5.77 -3.60
N LEU A 4 -9.29 -6.26 -4.52
CA LEU A 4 -9.73 -5.53 -5.71
C LEU A 4 -10.45 -4.23 -5.33
N GLN A 5 -11.44 -4.34 -4.44
CA GLN A 5 -12.18 -3.20 -3.92
C GLN A 5 -11.24 -2.23 -3.20
N GLY A 6 -10.25 -2.72 -2.45
CA GLY A 6 -9.22 -1.90 -1.80
C GLY A 6 -8.49 -0.99 -2.77
N PHE A 7 -7.96 -1.53 -3.88
CA PHE A 7 -7.27 -0.75 -4.90
C PHE A 7 -8.13 0.36 -5.52
N TYR A 8 -9.38 0.04 -5.87
CA TYR A 8 -10.30 1.03 -6.43
C TYR A 8 -10.70 2.09 -5.40
N ARG A 9 -10.93 1.70 -4.15
CA ARG A 9 -11.31 2.61 -3.06
C ARG A 9 -10.18 3.58 -2.71
N LEU A 10 -8.94 3.12 -2.67
CA LEU A 10 -7.76 3.99 -2.50
C LEU A 10 -7.68 5.04 -3.61
N ARG A 11 -7.80 4.61 -4.87
CA ARG A 11 -7.74 5.52 -6.03
C ARG A 11 -8.85 6.58 -6.01
N GLN A 12 -10.04 6.22 -5.52
CA GLN A 12 -11.17 7.15 -5.36
C GLN A 12 -11.15 7.92 -4.03
N GLY A 13 -10.18 7.61 -3.16
CA GLY A 13 -10.12 8.04 -1.77
C GLY A 13 -9.52 9.43 -1.57
N GLY A 14 -8.82 9.96 -2.58
CA GLY A 14 -8.08 11.22 -2.47
C GLY A 14 -6.80 11.10 -1.63
N LEU A 15 -6.38 9.87 -1.30
CA LEU A 15 -5.08 9.57 -0.71
C LEU A 15 -4.02 9.47 -1.82
N PRO A 16 -2.74 9.75 -1.53
CA PRO A 16 -1.66 9.55 -2.49
C PRO A 16 -1.46 8.05 -2.72
N ALA A 17 -2.24 7.45 -3.62
CA ALA A 17 -2.18 6.02 -3.90
C ALA A 17 -1.14 5.69 -4.97
N VAL A 18 -0.60 4.47 -4.97
CA VAL A 18 0.24 4.00 -6.08
C VAL A 18 -0.50 4.18 -7.42
N PRO A 19 0.17 4.67 -8.48
CA PRO A 19 -0.46 4.98 -9.76
C PRO A 19 -0.66 3.69 -10.58
N TRP A 20 -1.40 2.74 -10.02
CA TRP A 20 -1.62 1.45 -10.64
C TRP A 20 -2.53 1.56 -11.86
N GLN A 21 -2.24 0.70 -12.84
CA GLN A 21 -2.99 0.54 -14.07
C GLN A 21 -3.38 -0.92 -14.25
N THR A 22 -4.46 -1.16 -15.00
CA THR A 22 -4.88 -2.51 -15.38
C THR A 22 -4.03 -3.00 -16.54
N PHE A 23 -3.47 -4.20 -16.43
CA PHE A 23 -2.75 -4.84 -17.52
C PHE A 23 -3.73 -5.45 -18.52
N ALA A 24 -3.51 -5.19 -19.80
CA ALA A 24 -4.23 -5.77 -20.93
C ALA A 24 -3.24 -6.53 -21.85
N PRO A 25 -3.69 -7.48 -22.68
CA PRO A 25 -2.79 -8.28 -23.53
C PRO A 25 -1.86 -7.47 -24.45
N ASP A 26 -2.29 -6.27 -24.85
CA ASP A 26 -1.55 -5.32 -25.68
C ASP A 26 -0.74 -4.30 -24.88
N THR A 27 -0.77 -4.35 -23.55
CA THR A 27 0.05 -3.47 -22.68
C THR A 27 1.53 -3.68 -22.96
N ARG A 28 2.26 -2.56 -23.02
CA ARG A 28 3.72 -2.50 -23.12
C ARG A 28 4.26 -1.64 -21.99
N LEU A 29 5.19 -2.19 -21.23
CA LEU A 29 5.82 -1.56 -20.09
C LEU A 29 7.05 -0.77 -20.55
N GLU A 30 7.26 0.38 -19.95
CA GLU A 30 8.42 1.22 -20.22
C GLU A 30 9.71 0.52 -19.78
N GLU A 31 10.70 0.50 -20.67
CA GLU A 31 12.05 0.05 -20.35
C GLU A 31 12.80 1.07 -19.48
N GLY A 32 13.85 0.62 -18.80
CA GLY A 32 14.70 1.51 -18.00
C GLY A 32 14.17 1.81 -16.59
N ILE A 33 13.01 1.26 -16.21
CA ILE A 33 12.53 1.21 -14.83
C ILE A 33 12.15 -0.21 -14.43
N LEU A 34 12.01 -0.44 -13.12
CA LEU A 34 11.50 -1.68 -12.56
C LEU A 34 10.00 -1.59 -12.31
N TRP A 35 9.32 -2.71 -12.41
CA TRP A 35 7.87 -2.84 -12.33
C TRP A 35 7.43 -3.74 -11.20
N THR A 36 6.25 -3.45 -10.66
CA THR A 36 5.50 -4.30 -9.75
C THR A 36 4.22 -4.75 -10.44
N VAL A 37 3.94 -6.05 -10.40
CA VAL A 37 2.73 -6.67 -10.91
C VAL A 37 2.02 -7.38 -9.75
N ARG A 38 0.74 -7.09 -9.56
CA ARG A 38 -0.11 -7.73 -8.55
C ARG A 38 -1.38 -8.25 -9.21
N SER A 39 -1.97 -9.28 -8.62
CA SER A 39 -3.32 -9.72 -8.96
C SER A 39 -4.32 -9.43 -7.84
N ALA A 40 -5.57 -9.32 -8.28
CA ALA A 40 -6.75 -9.29 -7.44
C ALA A 40 -7.89 -10.04 -8.15
N VAL A 41 -8.74 -10.73 -7.40
CA VAL A 41 -9.91 -11.45 -7.92
C VAL A 41 -11.21 -10.78 -7.44
N GLU A 42 -12.25 -10.80 -8.26
CA GLU A 42 -13.55 -10.23 -7.88
C GLU A 42 -14.27 -11.06 -6.81
N ARG A 43 -14.10 -12.39 -6.86
CA ARG A 43 -14.70 -13.35 -5.92
C ARG A 43 -13.72 -14.50 -5.64
N GLY A 44 -13.75 -15.03 -4.42
CA GLY A 44 -12.86 -16.12 -3.99
C GLY A 44 -11.85 -15.68 -2.94
N ASP A 45 -10.91 -16.57 -2.62
CA ASP A 45 -9.80 -16.29 -1.71
C ASP A 45 -8.80 -15.32 -2.39
N ASP A 46 -8.54 -14.18 -1.75
CA ASP A 46 -7.61 -13.16 -2.22
C ASP A 46 -6.28 -13.16 -1.44
N GLN A 47 -6.08 -14.17 -0.58
CA GLN A 47 -4.84 -14.39 0.14
C GLN A 47 -3.77 -15.02 -0.78
N ASN A 48 -2.52 -14.58 -0.60
CA ASN A 48 -1.34 -15.13 -1.28
C ASN A 48 -1.40 -15.15 -2.82
N LEU A 49 -2.19 -14.26 -3.43
CA LEU A 49 -2.24 -14.10 -4.88
C LEU A 49 -0.84 -13.79 -5.45
N PRO A 50 -0.45 -14.40 -6.59
CA PRO A 50 0.87 -14.20 -7.19
C PRO A 50 1.21 -12.72 -7.39
N ARG A 51 2.45 -12.37 -7.08
CA ARG A 51 2.99 -11.01 -7.25
C ARG A 51 4.41 -11.06 -7.79
N LEU A 52 4.77 -10.05 -8.56
CA LEU A 52 6.12 -9.78 -9.02
C LEU A 52 6.50 -8.37 -8.55
N VAL A 53 7.68 -8.22 -7.95
CA VAL A 53 8.09 -6.94 -7.34
C VAL A 53 9.50 -6.59 -7.78
N GLY A 54 9.65 -5.45 -8.45
CA GLY A 54 10.93 -4.90 -8.85
C GLY A 54 11.60 -5.71 -9.97
N ALA A 55 10.88 -5.91 -11.07
CA ALA A 55 11.36 -6.65 -12.24
C ALA A 55 11.46 -5.77 -13.50
N PRO A 56 12.38 -6.05 -14.45
CA PRO A 56 12.43 -5.36 -15.74
C PRO A 56 11.13 -5.53 -16.54
N ALA A 57 10.90 -4.63 -17.51
CA ALA A 57 9.68 -4.59 -18.32
C ALA A 57 9.36 -5.94 -18.98
N ALA A 58 10.31 -6.55 -19.69
CA ALA A 58 10.11 -7.83 -20.37
C ALA A 58 9.68 -8.98 -19.42
N GLU A 59 10.26 -9.05 -18.22
CA GLU A 59 9.93 -10.05 -17.20
C GLU A 59 8.52 -9.78 -16.63
N ALA A 60 8.23 -8.52 -16.32
CA ALA A 60 6.93 -8.10 -15.79
C ALA A 60 5.78 -8.31 -16.79
N GLU A 61 6.00 -8.04 -18.07
CA GLU A 61 5.02 -8.32 -19.13
C GLU A 61 4.75 -9.82 -19.25
N THR A 62 5.80 -10.64 -19.29
CA THR A 62 5.69 -12.10 -19.38
C THR A 62 4.90 -12.66 -18.20
N PHE A 63 5.24 -12.22 -16.99
CA PHE A 63 4.54 -12.61 -15.77
C PHE A 63 3.07 -12.17 -15.78
N ALA A 64 2.79 -10.92 -16.16
CA ALA A 64 1.43 -10.39 -16.21
C ALA A 64 0.55 -11.11 -17.25
N GLN A 65 1.11 -11.44 -18.41
CA GLN A 65 0.41 -12.23 -19.44
C GLN A 65 0.07 -13.64 -18.95
N GLY A 66 1.01 -14.31 -18.30
CA GLY A 66 0.77 -15.63 -17.68
C GLY A 66 -0.35 -15.55 -16.64
N LEU A 67 -0.28 -14.56 -15.75
CA LEU A 67 -1.26 -14.37 -14.67
C LEU A 67 -2.66 -14.05 -15.20
N LEU A 68 -2.78 -13.26 -16.28
CA LEU A 68 -4.06 -13.05 -16.96
C LEU A 68 -4.67 -14.35 -17.51
N GLY A 69 -3.83 -15.23 -18.06
CA GLY A 69 -4.27 -16.53 -18.56
C GLY A 69 -4.76 -17.46 -17.43
N GLU A 70 -4.08 -17.44 -16.28
CA GLU A 70 -4.41 -18.29 -15.12
C GLU A 70 -5.67 -17.85 -14.38
N LEU A 71 -5.87 -16.54 -14.18
CA LEU A 71 -6.99 -16.04 -13.38
C LEU A 71 -8.35 -16.16 -14.09
N GLY A 72 -8.36 -16.32 -15.42
CA GLY A 72 -9.58 -16.46 -16.21
C GLY A 72 -10.51 -15.24 -16.17
N PRO A 73 -11.79 -15.41 -16.56
CA PRO A 73 -12.77 -14.32 -16.57
C PRO A 73 -13.04 -13.78 -15.16
N GLY A 74 -12.72 -12.51 -14.90
CA GLY A 74 -12.91 -11.85 -13.59
C GLY A 74 -11.63 -11.67 -12.77
N GLY A 75 -10.48 -12.15 -13.27
CA GLY A 75 -9.17 -11.81 -12.75
C GLY A 75 -8.72 -10.40 -13.15
N LEU A 76 -8.20 -9.62 -12.20
CA LEU A 76 -7.54 -8.35 -12.49
C LEU A 76 -6.04 -8.49 -12.26
N VAL A 77 -5.26 -8.16 -13.28
CA VAL A 77 -3.82 -7.92 -13.15
C VAL A 77 -3.59 -6.42 -13.16
N VAL A 78 -2.92 -5.92 -12.13
CA VAL A 78 -2.53 -4.51 -12.01
C VAL A 78 -1.02 -4.38 -11.99
N TYR A 79 -0.53 -3.26 -12.52
CA TYR A 79 0.89 -2.94 -12.53
C TYR A 79 1.14 -1.48 -12.17
N TYR A 80 2.31 -1.21 -11.61
CA TYR A 80 2.81 0.14 -11.30
C TYR A 80 4.35 0.12 -11.17
N PRO A 81 5.03 1.28 -11.28
CA PRO A 81 6.47 1.35 -11.08
C PRO A 81 6.89 0.83 -9.70
N TYR A 82 7.97 0.05 -9.66
CA TYR A 82 8.60 -0.36 -8.41
C TYR A 82 9.18 0.85 -7.68
N PHE A 83 9.09 0.82 -6.36
CA PHE A 83 9.58 1.85 -5.46
C PHE A 83 10.41 1.22 -4.35
N VAL A 84 11.33 1.99 -3.78
CA VAL A 84 12.09 1.62 -2.59
C VAL A 84 11.51 2.38 -1.41
N ALA A 85 11.08 1.66 -0.37
CA ALA A 85 10.58 2.26 0.85
C ALA A 85 11.74 2.65 1.79
N GLU A 86 11.70 3.87 2.31
CA GLU A 86 12.56 4.31 3.42
C GLU A 86 11.91 3.95 4.75
N LYS A 87 10.59 4.16 4.82
CA LYS A 87 9.72 3.80 5.94
C LYS A 87 8.43 3.23 5.38
N SER A 88 7.90 2.22 6.02
CA SER A 88 6.59 1.65 5.71
C SER A 88 5.76 1.57 6.98
N GLY A 89 4.47 1.35 6.83
CA GLY A 89 3.63 1.17 7.97
C GLY A 89 2.18 0.87 7.66
N VAL A 90 1.39 0.80 8.73
CA VAL A 90 -0.05 0.60 8.67
C VAL A 90 -0.74 1.74 9.43
N ILE A 91 -1.85 2.23 8.90
CA ILE A 91 -2.81 3.03 9.66
C ILE A 91 -4.04 2.15 9.92
N GLU A 92 -4.31 1.84 11.18
CA GLU A 92 -5.58 1.30 11.64
C GLU A 92 -6.54 2.46 11.90
N LEU A 93 -7.71 2.43 11.26
CA LEU A 93 -8.83 3.29 11.57
C LEU A 93 -9.93 2.46 12.21
N SER A 94 -10.19 2.68 13.49
CA SER A 94 -11.33 2.11 14.20
C SER A 94 -12.24 3.23 14.70
N PRO A 95 -13.47 2.94 15.17
CA PRO A 95 -14.42 3.99 15.55
C PRO A 95 -13.90 5.02 16.54
N PHE A 96 -13.06 4.61 17.50
CA PHE A 96 -12.63 5.45 18.64
C PHE A 96 -11.15 5.79 18.64
N ARG A 97 -10.34 5.21 17.76
CA ARG A 97 -8.90 5.50 17.69
C ARG A 97 -8.37 5.39 16.27
N THR A 98 -7.23 6.03 16.06
CA THR A 98 -6.36 5.82 14.92
C THR A 98 -5.03 5.31 15.46
N VAL A 99 -4.51 4.22 14.88
CA VAL A 99 -3.17 3.72 15.21
C VAL A 99 -2.30 3.84 13.97
N ILE A 100 -1.16 4.50 14.10
CA ILE A 100 -0.15 4.64 13.05
C ILE A 100 1.06 3.83 13.50
N GLU A 101 1.31 2.73 12.80
CA GLU A 101 2.47 1.87 13.02
C GLU A 101 3.48 2.12 11.92
N ALA A 102 4.76 2.21 12.28
CA ALA A 102 5.84 2.50 11.35
C ALA A 102 7.02 1.53 11.55
N VAL A 103 7.67 1.18 10.44
CA VAL A 103 8.87 0.35 10.37
C VAL A 103 9.83 0.90 9.33
N ARG A 104 11.12 0.66 9.55
CA ARG A 104 12.19 0.96 8.60
C ARG A 104 12.12 0.05 7.38
N GLY A 105 12.29 0.65 6.20
CA GLY A 105 12.29 -0.09 4.94
C GLY A 105 10.92 -0.65 4.60
N ASP A 106 10.89 -1.86 4.03
CA ASP A 106 9.68 -2.49 3.53
C ASP A 106 8.71 -2.95 4.63
N LEU A 107 7.41 -2.82 4.37
CA LEU A 107 6.33 -3.26 5.26
C LEU A 107 6.44 -4.72 5.73
N TRP A 108 7.09 -5.58 4.95
CA TRP A 108 7.32 -6.98 5.31
C TRP A 108 8.06 -7.15 6.65
N ASN A 109 8.83 -6.13 7.05
CA ASN A 109 9.53 -6.11 8.33
C ASN A 109 8.55 -6.14 9.52
N LEU A 110 7.35 -5.53 9.41
CA LEU A 110 6.29 -5.66 10.42
C LEU A 110 5.82 -7.12 10.55
N ALA A 111 5.60 -7.79 9.43
CA ALA A 111 5.05 -9.15 9.41
C ALA A 111 6.03 -10.24 9.90
N THR A 112 7.34 -9.97 9.82
CA THR A 112 8.38 -10.95 10.14
C THR A 112 9.06 -10.74 11.48
N GLY A 113 9.16 -9.49 11.95
CA GLY A 113 9.77 -9.19 13.25
C GLY A 113 8.78 -8.98 14.38
N GLY A 114 7.54 -8.54 14.09
CA GLY A 114 6.65 -7.96 15.11
C GLY A 114 7.22 -6.70 15.77
N GLU A 115 8.36 -6.21 15.28
CA GLU A 115 9.07 -5.03 15.73
C GLU A 115 8.49 -3.82 14.99
N HIS A 116 7.93 -2.91 15.77
CA HIS A 116 7.53 -1.59 15.31
C HIS A 116 8.64 -0.63 15.73
N ASP A 117 9.18 0.15 14.79
CA ASP A 117 10.12 1.22 15.16
C ASP A 117 9.37 2.29 15.96
N GLU A 118 8.13 2.60 15.56
CA GLU A 118 7.26 3.54 16.26
C GLU A 118 5.78 3.19 16.09
N THR A 119 5.01 3.39 17.15
CA THR A 119 3.55 3.28 17.14
C THR A 119 2.95 4.52 17.77
N VAL A 120 2.09 5.23 17.04
CA VAL A 120 1.34 6.38 17.51
C VAL A 120 -0.14 6.02 17.63
N VAL A 121 -0.71 6.17 18.82
CA VAL A 121 -2.14 5.95 19.08
C VAL A 121 -2.79 7.30 19.31
N ILE A 122 -3.72 7.66 18.44
CA ILE A 122 -4.46 8.92 18.47
C ILE A 122 -5.91 8.62 18.86
N THR A 123 -6.35 9.22 19.96
CA THR A 123 -7.74 9.20 20.44
C THR A 123 -8.30 10.63 20.47
N ASP A 124 -9.56 10.79 20.88
CA ASP A 124 -10.14 12.12 21.08
C ASP A 124 -9.54 12.85 22.31
N GLU A 125 -8.96 12.10 23.25
CA GLU A 125 -8.47 12.63 24.53
C GLU A 125 -6.95 12.84 24.54
N ASP A 126 -6.21 11.93 23.89
CA ASP A 126 -4.75 11.89 23.99
C ASP A 126 -4.07 11.32 22.73
N VAL A 127 -2.76 11.61 22.62
CA VAL A 127 -1.83 11.04 21.64
C VAL A 127 -0.71 10.33 22.40
N GLU A 128 -0.67 9.00 22.30
CA GLU A 128 0.37 8.18 22.90
C GLU A 128 1.37 7.74 21.83
N VAL A 129 2.67 7.88 22.10
CA VAL A 129 3.76 7.40 21.24
C VAL A 129 4.52 6.29 21.96
N MET A 130 4.80 5.20 21.26
CA MET A 130 5.56 4.05 21.77
C MET A 130 6.67 3.70 20.77
N GLY A 131 7.85 3.37 21.28
CA GLY A 131 9.01 3.03 20.45
C GLY A 131 10.02 4.18 20.35
N ASP A 132 10.63 4.34 19.18
CA ASP A 132 11.53 5.43 18.85
C ASP A 132 10.72 6.67 18.45
N GLU A 133 10.42 7.55 19.42
CA GLU A 133 9.63 8.78 19.24
C GLU A 133 10.21 9.78 18.22
N GLY A 134 11.42 9.52 17.68
CA GLY A 134 12.04 10.31 16.61
C GLY A 134 12.03 9.61 15.24
N PHE A 135 11.43 8.43 15.12
CA PHE A 135 11.46 7.65 13.88
C PHE A 135 10.64 8.34 12.79
N LEU A 136 9.40 8.74 13.08
CA LEU A 136 8.61 9.66 12.28
C LEU A 136 8.95 11.10 12.68
N SER A 137 9.34 11.90 11.70
CA SER A 137 9.45 13.34 11.93
C SER A 137 8.07 13.96 12.17
N PRO A 138 7.98 15.11 12.85
CA PRO A 138 6.70 15.78 13.08
C PRO A 138 5.90 16.03 11.79
N ALA A 139 6.59 16.39 10.69
CA ALA A 139 5.94 16.62 9.39
C ALA A 139 5.38 15.33 8.77
N GLU A 140 6.09 14.21 8.91
CA GLU A 140 5.60 12.91 8.43
C GLU A 140 4.41 12.42 9.25
N LEU A 141 4.43 12.62 10.56
CA LEU A 141 3.33 12.28 11.45
C LEU A 141 2.08 13.12 11.15
N ASP A 142 2.25 14.43 10.98
CA ASP A 142 1.17 15.35 10.58
C ASP A 142 0.56 14.92 9.22
N GLU A 143 1.39 14.59 8.23
CA GLU A 143 0.92 14.14 6.91
C GLU A 143 0.14 12.81 6.99
N LEU A 144 0.62 11.85 7.79
CA LEU A 144 -0.07 10.57 8.02
C LEU A 144 -1.39 10.76 8.78
N ALA A 145 -1.41 11.61 9.81
CA ALA A 145 -2.62 11.95 10.57
C ALA A 145 -3.66 12.64 9.68
N ASP A 146 -3.25 13.57 8.81
CA ASP A 146 -4.12 14.21 7.83
C ASP A 146 -4.68 13.21 6.80
N CYS A 147 -3.86 12.25 6.36
CA CYS A 147 -4.34 11.13 5.54
C CYS A 147 -5.37 10.28 6.28
N ALA A 148 -5.12 9.94 7.54
CA ALA A 148 -6.02 9.15 8.39
C ALA A 148 -7.38 9.86 8.56
N LEU A 149 -7.39 11.17 8.83
CA LEU A 149 -8.60 11.98 8.94
C LEU A 149 -9.40 12.01 7.63
N ARG A 150 -8.72 12.21 6.50
CA ARG A 150 -9.34 12.18 5.16
C ARG A 150 -9.96 10.81 4.88
N ALA A 151 -9.21 9.74 5.11
CA ALA A 151 -9.67 8.37 4.94
C ALA A 151 -10.90 8.06 5.81
N ARG A 152 -10.87 8.44 7.10
CA ARG A 152 -12.01 8.28 8.03
C ARG A 152 -13.28 8.95 7.52
N ARG A 153 -13.18 10.18 6.99
CA ARG A 153 -14.33 10.89 6.41
C ARG A 153 -14.82 10.20 5.15
N ARG A 154 -13.90 9.80 4.27
CA ARG A 154 -14.19 9.24 2.95
C ARG A 154 -14.80 7.85 3.00
N PHE A 155 -14.34 7.02 3.95
CA PHE A 155 -14.72 5.62 4.11
C PHE A 155 -15.63 5.40 5.34
N ARG A 156 -16.36 6.43 5.77
CA ARG A 156 -17.28 6.36 6.92
C ARG A 156 -18.31 5.24 6.78
N GLY A 157 -18.80 5.00 5.55
CA GLY A 157 -19.78 3.95 5.28
C GLY A 157 -19.20 2.55 5.47
N GLU A 158 -17.93 2.35 5.12
CA GLU A 158 -17.17 1.13 5.33
C GLU A 158 -16.83 0.94 6.82
N LEU A 159 -16.37 1.99 7.50
CA LEU A 159 -16.12 1.98 8.96
C LEU A 159 -17.38 1.66 9.78
N GLY A 160 -18.57 2.04 9.31
CA GLY A 160 -19.83 1.68 9.97
C GLY A 160 -20.21 0.20 9.84
N ARG A 161 -19.51 -0.57 9.00
CA ARG A 161 -19.79 -1.99 8.72
C ARG A 161 -18.63 -2.92 9.07
N ALA A 162 -17.46 -2.37 9.34
CA ALA A 162 -16.22 -3.07 9.66
C ALA A 162 -15.80 -2.71 11.09
N SER A 163 -15.04 -3.60 11.72
CA SER A 163 -14.42 -3.33 13.03
C SER A 163 -13.29 -2.32 12.87
N ALA A 164 -12.53 -2.42 11.77
CA ALA A 164 -11.47 -1.48 11.43
C ALA A 164 -11.21 -1.43 9.92
N LEU A 165 -10.62 -0.32 9.47
CA LEU A 165 -9.94 -0.23 8.18
C LEU A 165 -8.43 -0.20 8.38
N TYR A 166 -7.70 -0.90 7.53
CA TYR A 166 -6.24 -0.89 7.52
C TYR A 166 -5.75 -0.30 6.21
N LEU A 167 -4.89 0.70 6.31
CA LEU A 167 -4.23 1.36 5.18
C LEU A 167 -2.73 1.03 5.23
N GLU A 168 -2.20 0.37 4.20
CA GLU A 168 -0.76 0.16 4.07
C GLU A 168 -0.12 1.34 3.35
N TRP A 169 0.94 1.89 3.94
CA TRP A 169 1.62 3.07 3.44
C TRP A 169 3.14 2.91 3.41
N SER A 170 3.80 3.75 2.62
CA SER A 170 5.25 3.92 2.65
C SER A 170 5.66 5.33 2.29
N TYR A 171 6.72 5.84 2.93
CA TYR A 171 7.54 6.89 2.36
C TYR A 171 8.50 6.21 1.40
N ALA A 172 8.23 6.35 0.10
CA ALA A 172 8.93 5.62 -0.93
C ALA A 172 9.41 6.51 -2.07
N CYS A 173 10.56 6.16 -2.65
CA CYS A 173 11.15 6.84 -3.79
C CYS A 173 11.18 5.91 -5.01
N LYS A 174 11.45 6.48 -6.19
CA LYS A 174 11.67 5.68 -7.39
C LYS A 174 12.92 4.83 -7.21
N SER A 175 13.00 3.75 -7.98
CA SER A 175 14.18 2.89 -8.03
C SER A 175 14.93 3.07 -9.33
N ASP A 176 16.25 2.90 -9.30
CA ASP A 176 17.00 2.53 -10.50
C ASP A 176 16.86 1.01 -10.82
N LEU A 177 17.51 0.56 -11.89
CA LEU A 177 17.48 -0.86 -12.30
C LEU A 177 18.21 -1.81 -11.33
N GLN A 178 18.97 -1.27 -10.36
CA GLN A 178 19.69 -2.03 -9.33
C GLN A 178 18.95 -2.04 -7.99
N LYS A 179 17.67 -1.64 -7.95
CA LYS A 179 16.87 -1.54 -6.73
C LYS A 179 17.37 -0.49 -5.73
N ARG A 180 18.09 0.53 -6.21
CA ARG A 180 18.59 1.62 -5.37
C ARG A 180 17.65 2.84 -5.42
N PRO A 181 17.46 3.55 -4.30
CA PRO A 181 16.72 4.81 -4.24
C PRO A 181 17.16 5.82 -5.30
N ALA A 182 16.19 6.44 -5.96
CA ALA A 182 16.37 7.47 -6.97
C ALA A 182 15.39 8.64 -6.73
N GLY A 183 15.91 9.71 -6.11
CA GLY A 183 15.14 10.91 -5.79
C GLY A 183 14.51 10.88 -4.39
N PRO A 184 13.72 11.91 -4.03
CA PRO A 184 13.13 12.03 -2.71
C PRO A 184 12.00 11.00 -2.50
N ALA A 185 11.87 10.52 -1.25
CA ALA A 185 10.73 9.72 -0.84
C ALA A 185 9.46 10.58 -0.74
N GLN A 186 8.32 9.97 -1.06
CA GLN A 186 7.00 10.56 -0.95
C GLN A 186 6.05 9.55 -0.32
N LEU A 187 5.05 10.04 0.42
CA LEU A 187 4.02 9.19 0.99
C LEU A 187 3.19 8.54 -0.12
N VAL A 188 3.06 7.21 -0.06
CA VAL A 188 2.22 6.44 -0.98
C VAL A 188 1.44 5.35 -0.23
N PHE A 189 0.17 5.20 -0.58
CA PHE A 189 -0.72 4.14 -0.11
C PHE A 189 -0.92 3.08 -1.20
N TYR A 190 -0.87 1.80 -0.84
CA TYR A 190 -0.98 0.72 -1.83
C TYR A 190 -1.90 -0.42 -1.43
N GLU A 191 -2.43 -0.41 -0.22
CA GLU A 191 -3.49 -1.35 0.17
C GLU A 191 -4.48 -0.73 1.16
N LEU A 192 -5.76 -1.06 0.97
CA LEU A 192 -6.84 -0.75 1.90
C LEU A 192 -7.63 -2.03 2.14
N ARG A 193 -7.71 -2.43 3.41
CA ARG A 193 -8.49 -3.59 3.86
C ARG A 193 -9.54 -3.15 4.87
N ALA A 194 -10.64 -3.90 4.91
CA ALA A 194 -11.67 -3.75 5.94
C ALA A 194 -11.84 -5.11 6.63
N VAL A 195 -11.76 -5.10 7.96
CA VAL A 195 -11.86 -6.28 8.85
C VAL A 195 -13.17 -6.24 9.59
#